data_AF-A0A3A8JGT7-F1
#
_entry.id   AF-A0A3A8JGT7-F1
#
_cell.length_a   1.000
_cell.length_b   1.000
_cell.length_c   1.000
_cell.angle_alpha   90.00
_cell.angle_beta   90.00
_cell.angle_gamma   90.00
#
_symmetry.space_group_name_H-M   'P 1'
#
loop_
_entity.id
_entity.type
_entity.pdbx_description
1 polymer ?
#
loop_
_entity_poly.entity_id
_entity_poly.type
_entity_poly.pdbx_seq_one_letter_code
_entity_poly.pdbx_strand_id
1 'polypeptide(L)'
;MNLSQWAVTGLGVAFLVSGCGGSRSNSKVDLSQMGPSLNANRYANLEKLAAKDLKCAEELTPNYLGENQYQMSGCDTEGIYELRCRVGQCSWVPDVRARAEFDLGCARAQLKTSRLDPVTVGVAGCGKRATYRAIGSVYGLTWTLNSSVTEDVNSAAAPTGE
;
A
#
# COMPACT_ATOMS: atom_id res chain seq x y z
N MET A 1 51.21 -39.66 -26.45
CA MET A 1 50.39 -38.42 -26.60
C MET A 1 49.10 -38.80 -27.31
N ASN A 2 47.98 -38.14 -26.95
CA ASN A 2 46.54 -38.41 -27.19
C ASN A 2 45.86 -39.04 -25.96
N LEU A 3 45.35 -38.29 -24.97
CA LEU A 3 44.27 -37.27 -24.92
C LEU A 3 42.88 -37.78 -25.32
N SER A 4 42.18 -38.31 -24.31
CA SER A 4 40.85 -37.90 -23.82
C SER A 4 39.75 -37.54 -24.82
N GLN A 5 38.57 -38.16 -24.63
CA GLN A 5 37.32 -37.45 -24.30
C GLN A 5 36.22 -38.45 -23.91
N TRP A 6 35.83 -38.43 -22.63
CA TRP A 6 34.60 -39.05 -22.15
C TRP A 6 33.48 -38.01 -22.25
N ALA A 7 32.40 -38.34 -22.95
CA ALA A 7 31.23 -37.49 -23.07
C ALA A 7 30.41 -37.56 -21.77
N VAL A 8 30.41 -36.47 -21.00
CA VAL A 8 29.47 -36.26 -19.89
C VAL A 8 28.16 -35.75 -20.48
N THR A 9 27.13 -36.59 -20.46
CA THR A 9 25.74 -36.19 -20.68
C THR A 9 25.28 -35.33 -19.51
N GLY A 10 25.40 -34.00 -19.65
CA GLY A 10 24.74 -33.05 -18.77
C GLY A 10 23.29 -32.87 -19.19
N LEU A 11 22.36 -33.43 -18.41
CA LEU A 11 20.95 -33.03 -18.47
C LEU A 11 20.84 -31.57 -18.05
N GLY A 12 20.62 -30.68 -19.03
CA GLY A 12 20.26 -29.29 -18.78
C GLY A 12 18.88 -29.23 -18.15
N VAL A 13 18.81 -28.93 -16.85
CA VAL A 13 17.57 -28.51 -16.20
C VAL A 13 17.30 -27.08 -16.68
N ALA A 14 16.45 -26.94 -17.70
CA ALA A 14 15.88 -25.66 -18.06
C ALA A 14 14.91 -25.23 -16.96
N PHE A 15 15.41 -24.49 -15.97
CA PHE A 15 14.55 -23.68 -15.11
C PHE A 15 13.93 -22.59 -15.98
N LEU A 16 12.72 -22.87 -16.49
CA LEU A 16 11.81 -21.85 -16.97
C LEU A 16 11.42 -21.02 -15.75
N VAL A 17 12.21 -20.00 -15.45
CA VAL A 17 11.76 -18.89 -14.62
C VAL A 17 10.66 -18.22 -15.44
N SER A 18 9.41 -18.61 -15.17
CA SER A 18 8.22 -17.89 -15.62
C SER A 18 8.29 -16.51 -15.00
N GLY A 19 8.96 -15.59 -15.70
CA GLY A 19 8.96 -14.19 -15.35
C GLY A 19 7.53 -13.71 -15.35
N CYS A 20 7.03 -13.33 -14.18
CA CYS A 20 5.82 -12.51 -14.03
C CYS A 20 6.13 -11.11 -14.57
N GLY A 21 6.28 -11.00 -15.89
CA GLY A 21 6.42 -9.76 -16.66
C GLY A 21 5.18 -9.51 -17.48
N GLY A 22 3.99 -9.75 -16.92
CA GLY A 22 2.73 -9.38 -17.55
C GLY A 22 2.60 -7.86 -17.52
N SER A 23 2.80 -7.22 -18.68
CA SER A 23 2.48 -5.80 -18.86
C SER A 23 0.96 -5.62 -18.71
N ARG A 24 0.50 -5.18 -17.54
CA ARG A 24 -0.92 -4.94 -17.28
C ARG A 24 -1.40 -3.81 -18.18
N SER A 25 -2.38 -4.11 -19.04
CA SER A 25 -2.92 -3.13 -19.98
C SER A 25 -3.82 -2.15 -19.24
N ASN A 26 -3.34 -0.92 -19.05
CA ASN A 26 -4.10 0.16 -18.41
C ASN A 26 -5.22 0.72 -19.32
N SER A 27 -5.43 0.14 -20.51
CA SER A 27 -6.37 0.61 -21.54
C SER A 27 -7.85 0.53 -21.16
N LYS A 28 -8.17 -0.12 -20.02
CA LYS A 28 -9.55 -0.37 -19.59
C LYS A 28 -10.08 0.67 -18.61
N VAL A 29 -9.21 1.54 -18.09
CA VAL A 29 -9.57 2.51 -17.05
C VAL A 29 -9.93 3.84 -17.68
N ASP A 30 -11.17 4.29 -17.43
CA ASP A 30 -11.62 5.61 -17.84
C ASP A 30 -11.06 6.69 -16.89
N LEU A 31 -9.91 7.24 -17.26
CA LEU A 31 -9.24 8.29 -16.50
C LEU A 31 -10.07 9.58 -16.37
N SER A 32 -11.08 9.80 -17.23
CA SER A 32 -11.92 10.99 -17.15
C SER A 32 -12.74 11.05 -15.86
N GLN A 33 -13.06 9.89 -15.28
CA GLN A 33 -13.79 9.76 -14.02
C GLN A 33 -12.88 9.82 -12.78
N MET A 34 -11.57 9.94 -12.97
CA MET A 34 -10.58 9.80 -11.89
C MET A 34 -10.03 11.14 -11.37
N GLY A 35 -10.78 12.22 -11.60
CA GLY A 35 -10.43 13.56 -11.13
C GLY A 35 -9.35 14.25 -11.99
N PRO A 36 -9.23 15.59 -11.86
CA PRO A 36 -8.43 16.42 -12.77
C PRO A 36 -6.91 16.21 -12.66
N SER A 37 -6.46 15.60 -11.56
CA SER A 37 -5.04 15.42 -11.27
C SER A 37 -4.51 14.05 -11.71
N LEU A 38 -5.34 13.16 -12.27
CA LEU A 38 -4.87 11.86 -12.74
C LEU A 38 -4.52 11.87 -14.24
N ASN A 39 -3.46 11.15 -14.59
CA ASN A 39 -3.09 10.83 -15.97
C ASN A 39 -2.56 9.40 -16.03
N ALA A 40 -2.33 8.87 -17.23
CA ALA A 40 -1.90 7.48 -17.43
C ALA A 40 -0.63 7.12 -16.64
N ASN A 41 0.37 8.01 -16.61
CA ASN A 41 1.62 7.77 -15.87
C ASN A 41 1.40 7.72 -14.35
N ARG A 42 0.58 8.64 -13.81
CA ARG A 42 0.23 8.68 -12.39
C ARG A 42 -0.56 7.45 -11.99
N TYR A 43 -1.50 7.03 -12.84
CA TYR A 43 -2.29 5.82 -12.63
C TYR A 43 -1.41 4.56 -12.64
N ALA A 44 -0.51 4.39 -13.62
CA ALA A 44 0.40 3.25 -13.65
C ALA A 44 1.31 3.17 -12.40
N ASN A 45 1.70 4.32 -11.84
CA ASN A 45 2.45 4.36 -10.57
C ASN A 45 1.57 4.00 -9.36
N LEU A 46 0.31 4.46 -9.34
CA LEU A 46 -0.67 4.08 -8.32
C LEU A 46 -0.91 2.58 -8.34
N GLU A 47 -1.13 2.00 -9.51
CA GLU A 47 -1.40 0.58 -9.68
C GLU A 47 -0.24 -0.27 -9.15
N LYS A 48 1.01 0.10 -9.48
CA LYS A 48 2.22 -0.57 -8.97
C LYS A 48 2.36 -0.46 -7.45
N LEU A 49 2.12 0.73 -6.90
CA LEU A 49 2.16 0.96 -5.46
C LEU A 49 1.09 0.12 -4.75
N ALA A 50 -0.14 0.17 -5.25
CA ALA A 50 -1.27 -0.53 -4.67
C ALA A 50 -1.13 -2.06 -4.77
N ALA A 51 -0.66 -2.58 -5.91
CA ALA A 51 -0.40 -4.01 -6.07
C ALA A 51 0.61 -4.53 -5.05
N LYS A 52 1.66 -3.74 -4.76
CA LYS A 52 2.65 -4.07 -3.74
C LYS A 52 2.06 -4.00 -2.32
N ASP A 53 1.40 -2.90 -1.99
CA ASP A 53 0.85 -2.66 -0.65
C ASP A 53 -0.27 -3.63 -0.28
N LEU A 54 -1.11 -3.99 -1.26
CA LEU A 54 -2.23 -4.92 -1.11
C LEU A 54 -1.82 -6.38 -1.34
N LYS A 55 -0.57 -6.64 -1.76
CA LYS A 55 -0.07 -7.98 -2.12
C LYS A 55 -0.95 -8.67 -3.18
N CYS A 56 -1.48 -7.89 -4.12
CA CYS A 56 -2.44 -8.34 -5.12
C CYS A 56 -1.79 -8.43 -6.51
N ALA A 57 -1.67 -9.65 -7.04
CA ALA A 57 -1.11 -9.92 -8.36
C ALA A 57 -2.13 -9.77 -9.51
N GLU A 58 -3.41 -9.60 -9.19
CA GLU A 58 -4.49 -9.35 -10.14
C GLU A 58 -4.67 -7.86 -10.46
N GLU A 59 -5.53 -7.56 -11.44
CA GLU A 59 -5.89 -6.21 -11.83
C GLU A 59 -6.70 -5.54 -10.71
N LEU A 60 -6.29 -4.34 -10.29
CA LEU A 60 -6.96 -3.58 -9.24
C LEU A 60 -8.00 -2.65 -9.86
N THR A 61 -9.18 -2.58 -9.24
CA THR A 61 -10.23 -1.65 -9.62
C THR A 61 -10.03 -0.33 -8.88
N PRO A 62 -9.91 0.80 -9.58
CA PRO A 62 -9.81 2.09 -8.92
C PRO A 62 -11.18 2.74 -8.70
N ASN A 63 -11.30 3.53 -7.65
CA ASN A 63 -12.45 4.37 -7.35
C ASN A 63 -11.97 5.74 -6.83
N TYR A 64 -12.43 6.82 -7.43
CA TYR A 64 -12.04 8.18 -7.03
C TYR A 64 -12.96 8.68 -5.90
N LEU A 65 -12.37 9.05 -4.77
CA LEU A 65 -13.11 9.46 -3.57
C LEU A 65 -13.27 10.98 -3.45
N GLY A 66 -12.68 11.76 -4.37
CA GLY A 66 -12.58 13.22 -4.24
C GLY A 66 -11.27 13.66 -3.58
N GLU A 67 -10.99 14.97 -3.64
CA GLU A 67 -9.84 15.59 -2.97
C GLU A 67 -8.48 14.91 -3.22
N ASN A 68 -8.24 14.40 -4.44
CA ASN A 68 -7.04 13.62 -4.80
C ASN A 68 -6.89 12.29 -4.04
N GLN A 69 -7.96 11.73 -3.49
CA GLN A 69 -7.99 10.41 -2.86
C GLN A 69 -8.53 9.35 -3.82
N TYR A 70 -7.88 8.18 -3.80
CA TYR A 70 -8.12 7.08 -4.70
C TYR A 70 -8.17 5.79 -3.89
N GLN A 71 -9.30 5.09 -3.93
CA GLN A 71 -9.40 3.73 -3.44
C GLN A 71 -8.96 2.77 -4.55
N MET A 72 -8.12 1.81 -4.21
CA MET A 72 -7.78 0.68 -5.06
C MET A 72 -8.29 -0.58 -4.38
N SER A 73 -9.08 -1.38 -5.07
CA SER A 73 -9.67 -2.63 -4.54
C SER A 73 -9.40 -3.82 -5.45
N GLY A 74 -9.25 -5.00 -4.84
CA GLY A 74 -8.99 -6.27 -5.52
C GLY A 74 -8.38 -7.28 -4.55
N CYS A 75 -8.41 -8.57 -4.90
CA CYS A 75 -7.93 -9.65 -4.03
C CYS A 75 -8.52 -9.60 -2.60
N ASP A 76 -9.83 -9.33 -2.47
CA ASP A 76 -10.55 -9.19 -1.19
C ASP A 76 -9.97 -8.16 -0.22
N THR A 77 -9.23 -7.18 -0.75
CA THR A 77 -8.63 -6.10 0.02
C THR A 77 -8.77 -4.77 -0.68
N GLU A 78 -8.49 -3.70 0.06
CA GLU A 78 -8.57 -2.34 -0.42
C GLU A 78 -7.55 -1.42 0.27
N GLY A 79 -7.16 -0.38 -0.45
CA GLY A 79 -6.28 0.66 0.04
C GLY A 79 -6.72 2.05 -0.42
N ILE A 80 -6.55 3.05 0.44
CA ILE A 80 -6.79 4.46 0.10
C ILE A 80 -5.45 5.16 -0.07
N TYR A 81 -5.26 5.78 -1.23
CA TYR A 81 -4.05 6.47 -1.65
C TYR A 81 -4.36 7.93 -1.93
N GLU A 82 -3.42 8.81 -1.65
CA GLU A 82 -3.59 10.26 -1.90
C GLU A 82 -2.51 10.76 -2.85
N LEU A 83 -2.92 11.49 -3.88
CA LEU A 83 -1.99 12.19 -4.77
C LEU A 83 -1.71 13.59 -4.22
N ARG A 84 -0.46 13.85 -3.80
CA ARG A 84 -0.03 15.16 -3.33
C ARG A 84 0.88 15.83 -4.33
N CYS A 85 0.52 17.03 -4.76
CA CYS A 85 1.30 17.82 -5.70
C CYS A 85 1.89 19.07 -5.01
N ARG A 86 3.20 19.29 -5.17
CA ARG A 86 3.90 20.48 -4.70
C ARG A 86 4.83 20.98 -5.81
N VAL A 87 4.66 22.24 -6.22
CA VAL A 87 5.48 22.91 -7.26
C VAL A 87 5.63 22.04 -8.53
N GLY A 88 4.50 21.60 -9.10
CA GLY A 88 4.46 20.81 -10.34
C GLY A 88 4.86 19.33 -10.22
N GLN A 89 5.39 18.92 -9.07
CA GLN A 89 5.76 17.53 -8.80
C GLN A 89 4.69 16.85 -7.95
N CYS A 90 4.28 15.63 -8.30
CA CYS A 90 3.25 14.89 -7.59
C CYS A 90 3.80 13.55 -7.08
N SER A 91 3.41 13.20 -5.85
CA SER A 91 3.80 11.96 -5.18
C SER A 91 2.58 11.26 -4.60
N TRP A 92 2.59 9.94 -4.62
CA TRP A 92 1.59 9.12 -3.97
C TRP A 92 1.92 8.97 -2.49
N VAL A 93 0.92 9.21 -1.65
CA VAL A 93 0.93 8.83 -0.24
C VAL A 93 0.32 7.44 -0.15
N PRO A 94 1.06 6.43 0.36
CA PRO A 94 0.52 5.10 0.56
C PRO A 94 -0.59 5.10 1.60
N ASP A 95 -1.39 4.04 1.65
CA ASP A 95 -2.38 3.88 2.72
C ASP A 95 -1.68 3.64 4.06
N VAL A 96 -1.98 4.47 5.06
CA VAL A 96 -1.42 4.38 6.42
C VAL A 96 -1.71 3.03 7.08
N ARG A 97 -2.82 2.36 6.72
CA ARG A 97 -3.21 1.07 7.29
C ARG A 97 -2.19 -0.03 6.99
N ALA A 98 -1.42 0.08 5.89
CA ALA A 98 -0.35 -0.86 5.58
C ALA A 98 0.76 -0.83 6.64
N ARG A 99 1.13 0.38 7.08
CA ARG A 99 2.12 0.58 8.14
C ARG A 99 1.53 0.23 9.51
N ALA A 100 0.31 0.67 9.78
CA ALA A 100 -0.34 0.48 11.05
C ALA A 100 -0.70 -0.99 11.34
N GLU A 101 -0.95 -1.81 10.32
CA GLU A 101 -1.13 -3.26 10.49
C GLU A 101 0.08 -3.91 11.16
N PHE A 102 1.29 -3.51 10.74
CA PHE A 102 2.53 -3.98 11.34
C PHE A 102 2.74 -3.43 12.76
N ASP A 103 2.61 -2.11 12.94
CA ASP A 103 2.92 -1.47 14.23
C ASP A 103 1.88 -1.80 15.32
N LEU A 104 0.59 -1.95 14.97
CA LEU A 104 -0.49 -2.29 15.91
C LEU A 104 -0.67 -3.81 16.07
N GLY A 105 -0.24 -4.60 15.09
CA GLY A 105 -0.40 -6.05 15.06
C GLY A 105 -1.83 -6.48 14.73
N CYS A 106 -2.51 -5.75 13.84
CA CYS A 106 -3.94 -5.89 13.61
C CYS A 106 -4.29 -5.91 12.14
N ALA A 107 -5.24 -6.76 11.77
CA ALA A 107 -5.67 -6.90 10.39
C ALA A 107 -6.13 -5.54 9.83
N ARG A 108 -5.67 -5.22 8.62
CA ARG A 108 -5.99 -3.96 7.94
C ARG A 108 -7.49 -3.58 7.97
N ALA A 109 -8.36 -4.57 7.80
CA ALA A 109 -9.82 -4.40 7.80
C ALA A 109 -10.39 -3.92 9.16
N GLN A 110 -9.66 -4.12 10.26
CA GLN A 110 -10.04 -3.67 11.60
C GLN A 110 -9.53 -2.25 11.91
N LEU A 111 -8.71 -1.68 11.03
CA LEU A 111 -8.09 -0.36 11.22
C LEU A 111 -8.96 0.72 10.60
N LYS A 112 -9.29 1.73 11.41
CA LYS A 112 -9.97 2.96 11.03
C LYS A 112 -8.99 4.12 11.09
N THR A 113 -9.08 5.00 10.11
CA THR A 113 -8.19 6.16 9.99
C THR A 113 -8.97 7.45 10.21
N SER A 114 -8.38 8.40 10.94
CA SER A 114 -8.90 9.76 11.09
C SER A 114 -7.81 10.76 10.71
N ARG A 115 -8.11 11.68 9.79
CA ARG A 115 -7.19 12.76 9.43
C ARG A 115 -7.17 13.77 10.56
N LEU A 116 -5.99 14.04 11.13
CA LEU A 116 -5.80 15.01 12.21
C LEU A 116 -5.34 16.36 11.65
N ASP A 117 -4.45 16.32 10.67
CA ASP A 117 -3.97 17.49 9.94
C ASP A 117 -3.50 17.05 8.53
N PRO A 118 -3.02 17.97 7.65
CA PRO A 118 -2.59 17.61 6.31
C PRO A 118 -1.47 16.57 6.23
N VAL A 119 -0.64 16.38 7.26
CA VAL A 119 0.48 15.41 7.26
C VAL A 119 0.35 14.36 8.36
N THR A 120 -0.65 14.44 9.24
CA THR A 120 -0.83 13.51 10.37
C THR A 120 -2.17 12.78 10.28
N VAL A 121 -2.11 11.46 10.46
CA VAL A 121 -3.28 10.58 10.49
C VAL A 121 -3.26 9.75 11.77
N GLY A 122 -4.39 9.76 12.49
CA GLY A 122 -4.66 8.82 13.58
C GLY A 122 -5.15 7.50 13.00
N VAL A 123 -4.69 6.38 13.56
CA VAL A 123 -5.20 5.05 13.23
C VAL A 123 -5.59 4.35 14.52
N ALA A 124 -6.79 3.77 14.54
CA ALA A 124 -7.31 3.01 15.66
C ALA A 124 -7.97 1.72 15.17
N GLY A 125 -7.85 0.66 15.95
CA GLY A 125 -8.44 -0.65 15.68
C GLY A 125 -7.99 -1.63 16.76
N CYS A 126 -8.63 -2.80 16.89
CA CYS A 126 -8.19 -3.88 17.79
C CYS A 126 -7.85 -3.47 19.25
N GLY A 127 -8.46 -2.41 19.78
CA GLY A 127 -8.15 -1.89 21.12
C GLY A 127 -6.81 -1.15 21.22
N LYS A 128 -6.25 -0.70 20.09
CA LYS A 128 -5.01 0.07 20.03
C LYS A 128 -5.17 1.27 19.12
N ARG A 129 -4.36 2.30 19.38
CA ARG A 129 -4.28 3.50 18.54
C ARG A 129 -2.87 4.06 18.47
N ALA A 130 -2.58 4.71 17.35
CA ALA A 130 -1.34 5.44 17.15
C ALA A 130 -1.57 6.61 16.17
N THR A 131 -0.64 7.54 16.16
CA THR A 131 -0.59 8.61 15.16
C THR A 131 0.59 8.40 14.23
N TYR A 132 0.40 8.74 12.97
CA TYR A 132 1.39 8.60 11.92
C TYR A 132 1.57 9.92 11.21
N ARG A 133 2.82 10.26 10.88
CA ARG A 133 3.17 11.44 10.12
C ARG A 133 3.71 11.03 8.76
N ALA A 134 3.20 11.65 7.71
CA ALA A 134 3.74 11.52 6.36
C ALA A 134 5.04 12.32 6.29
N ILE A 135 6.16 11.60 6.14
CA ILE A 135 7.50 12.17 6.01
C ILE A 135 8.06 11.75 4.66
N GLY A 136 8.81 12.62 4.01
CA GLY A 136 9.48 12.28 2.76
C GLY A 136 9.86 13.49 1.95
N SER A 137 10.40 13.20 0.76
CA SER A 137 10.72 14.21 -0.25
C SER A 137 9.64 14.21 -1.33
N VAL A 138 9.80 15.08 -2.32
CA VAL A 138 8.88 15.17 -3.44
C VAL A 138 8.84 13.89 -4.29
N TYR A 139 9.83 13.00 -4.16
CA TYR A 139 9.90 11.72 -4.86
C TYR A 139 9.25 10.56 -4.11
N GLY A 140 8.78 10.76 -2.88
CA GLY A 140 8.13 9.70 -2.11
C GLY A 140 7.82 10.11 -0.69
N LEU A 141 6.58 9.85 -0.29
CA LEU A 141 6.09 10.01 1.07
C LEU A 141 5.91 8.64 1.72
N THR A 142 6.28 8.54 2.99
CA THR A 142 6.12 7.33 3.80
C THR A 142 5.51 7.69 5.15
N TRP A 143 4.80 6.73 5.75
CA TRP A 143 4.25 6.89 7.09
C TRP A 143 5.29 6.49 8.14
N THR A 144 5.56 7.42 9.04
CA THR A 144 6.38 7.18 10.23
C THR A 144 5.51 7.29 11.46
N LEU A 145 5.70 6.37 12.40
CA LEU A 145 5.05 6.40 13.69
C LEU A 145 5.41 7.70 14.42
N ASN A 146 4.39 8.46 14.84
CA ASN A 146 4.52 9.79 15.43
C ASN A 146 4.16 9.81 16.93
N SER A 147 3.80 8.64 17.50
CA SER A 147 3.52 8.45 18.93
C SER A 147 3.81 7.01 19.35
N SER A 148 3.92 6.74 20.65
CA SER A 148 3.82 5.36 21.14
C SER A 148 2.46 4.76 20.75
N VAL A 149 2.42 3.43 20.59
CA VAL A 149 1.16 2.70 20.47
C VAL A 149 0.49 2.73 21.84
N THR A 150 -0.73 3.22 21.88
CA THR A 150 -1.55 3.28 23.09
C THR A 150 -2.58 2.17 23.02
N GLU A 151 -2.66 1.36 24.07
CA GLU A 151 -3.77 0.42 24.25
C GLU A 151 -4.96 1.18 24.83
N ASP A 152 -6.12 1.01 24.20
CA ASP A 152 -7.38 1.51 24.72
C ASP A 152 -7.77 0.58 25.87
N VAL A 153 -7.24 0.87 27.05
CA VAL A 153 -7.69 0.22 28.28
C VAL A 153 -9.17 0.51 28.38
N ASN A 154 -9.99 -0.52 28.14
CA ASN A 154 -11.40 -0.48 28.46
C ASN A 154 -11.47 -0.24 29.97
N SER A 155 -11.58 1.01 30.39
CA SER A 155 -11.86 1.41 31.77
C SER A 155 -13.27 0.93 32.12
N ALA A 156 -13.40 -0.37 32.29
CA ALA A 156 -14.48 -1.04 33.00
C ALA A 156 -13.87 -1.59 34.31
N ALA A 157 -13.26 -0.71 35.10
CA ALA A 157 -13.09 -0.99 36.51
C ALA A 157 -14.42 -0.60 37.18
N ALA A 158 -15.28 -1.60 37.41
CA ALA A 158 -16.47 -1.44 38.21
C ALA A 158 -16.08 -0.97 39.63
N PRO A 159 -16.78 -0.01 40.25
CA PRO A 159 -16.67 0.16 41.69
C PRO A 159 -17.44 -0.99 42.34
N THR A 160 -16.72 -2.00 42.83
CA THR A 160 -17.20 -2.81 43.96
C THR A 160 -17.25 -1.90 45.18
N GLY A 161 -18.43 -1.35 45.47
CA GLY A 161 -18.74 -0.69 46.74
C GLY A 161 -19.53 -1.65 47.61
N GLU A 162 -18.93 -2.01 48.76
CA GLU A 162 -19.56 -2.62 49.94
C GLU A 162 -20.76 -1.84 50.46
#